data_AF-U3TU97-F1
#
_entry.id   AF-U3TU97-F1
#
_cell.length_a   1.000
_cell.length_b   1.000
_cell.length_c   1.000
_cell.angle_alpha   90.00
_cell.angle_beta   90.00
_cell.angle_gamma   90.00
#
_symmetry.space_group_name_H-M   'P 1'
#
loop_
_entity.id
_entity.type
_entity.pdbx_description
1 polymer ?
#
loop_
_entity_poly.entity_id
_entity_poly.type
_entity_poly.pdbx_seq_one_letter_code
_entity_poly.pdbx_strand_id
1 'polypeptide(L)' 'MAAQGSTPIAHKGMCLAAKVLAATALTLLHDDAALARCREEFDRVRREQPYVCPIPAGVQPSTLAS' A
#
# COMPACT_ATOMS: atom_id res chain seq x y z
N MET A 1 -10.30 -4.15 1.78
CA MET A 1 -10.44 -4.81 3.10
C MET A 1 -11.70 -4.25 3.74
N ALA A 2 -12.83 -4.93 3.57
CA ALA A 2 -14.11 -4.50 4.11
C ALA A 2 -14.53 -5.48 5.23
N ALA A 3 -15.06 -4.91 6.32
CA ALA A 3 -15.86 -5.56 7.38
C ALA A 3 -15.21 -6.43 8.50
N GLN A 4 -13.88 -6.58 8.64
CA GLN A 4 -13.29 -7.26 9.82
C GLN A 4 -12.50 -6.34 10.79
N GLY A 5 -12.66 -5.03 10.70
CA GLY A 5 -11.93 -4.05 11.52
C GLY A 5 -12.45 -3.85 12.95
N SER A 6 -13.57 -4.47 13.33
CA SER A 6 -14.28 -4.13 14.58
C SER A 6 -13.91 -4.99 15.78
N THR A 7 -13.00 -5.95 15.64
CA THR A 7 -12.54 -6.75 16.79
C THR A 7 -11.35 -6.08 17.48
N PRO A 8 -11.19 -6.22 18.81
CA PRO A 8 -10.04 -5.64 19.53
C PRO A 8 -8.69 -6.11 18.98
N ILE A 9 -8.62 -7.33 18.42
CA ILE A 9 -7.39 -7.86 17.82
C ILE A 9 -7.09 -7.21 16.47
N ALA A 10 -8.09 -6.95 15.64
CA ALA A 10 -7.92 -6.23 14.38
C ALA A 10 -7.42 -4.80 14.63
N HIS A 11 -7.97 -4.11 15.64
CA HIS A 11 -7.53 -2.77 16.03
C HIS A 11 -6.07 -2.76 16.50
N LYS A 12 -5.68 -3.71 17.37
CA LYS A 12 -4.29 -3.85 17.81
C LYS A 12 -3.34 -4.15 16.66
N GLY A 13 -3.74 -5.04 15.75
CA GLY A 13 -2.99 -5.35 14.53
C GLY A 13 -2.79 -4.12 13.64
N MET A 14 -3.84 -3.31 13.46
CA MET A 14 -3.78 -2.07 12.70
C MET A 14 -2.85 -1.04 13.35
N CYS A 15 -2.93 -0.86 14.67
CA CYS A 15 -2.03 0.02 15.42
C CYS A 15 -0.56 -0.41 15.31
N LEU A 16 -0.28 -1.71 15.33
CA LEU A 16 1.07 -2.23 15.11
C LEU A 16 1.55 -1.94 13.68
N ALA A 17 0.71 -2.24 12.67
CA ALA A 17 1.04 -1.97 11.27
C ALA A 17 1.31 -0.47 11.05
N ALA A 18 0.50 0.42 11.64
CA ALA A 18 0.71 1.86 11.56
C ALA A 18 2.06 2.29 12.15
N LYS A 19 2.46 1.74 13.31
CA LYS A 19 3.77 2.02 13.92
C LYS A 19 4.93 1.57 13.04
N VAL A 20 4.82 0.37 12.46
CA VAL A 20 5.84 -0.16 11.54
C VAL A 20 5.99 0.74 10.31
N LEU A 21 4.87 1.15 9.70
CA LEU A 21 4.90 2.04 8.54
C LEU A 21 5.49 3.41 8.88
N ALA A 22 5.12 3.99 10.05
CA ALA A 22 5.65 5.27 10.50
C ALA A 22 7.16 5.21 10.77
N ALA A 23 7.64 4.16 11.45
CA ALA A 23 9.07 3.95 11.68
C ALA A 23 9.83 3.77 10.35
N THR A 24 9.27 3.00 9.42
CA THR A 24 9.85 2.80 8.07
C THR A 24 9.96 4.13 7.33
N ALA A 25 8.90 4.94 7.32
CA ALA A 25 8.92 6.26 6.71
C ALA A 25 9.97 7.17 7.35
N LEU A 26 10.09 7.15 8.68
CA LEU A 26 11.10 7.92 9.40
C LEU A 26 12.52 7.53 8.97
N THR A 27 12.80 6.23 8.83
CA THR A 27 14.09 5.75 8.32
C THR A 27 14.36 6.27 6.92
N LEU A 28 13.39 6.16 6.01
CA LEU A 28 13.55 6.60 4.62
C LEU A 28 13.72 8.12 4.49
N LEU A 29 13.17 8.91 5.42
CA LEU A 29 13.31 10.37 5.43
C LEU A 29 14.67 10.84 5.97
N HIS A 30 15.39 10.02 6.74
CA HIS A 30 16.67 10.39 7.36
C HIS A 30 17.88 9.68 6.73
N ASP A 31 17.67 8.65 5.91
CA ASP A 31 18.73 7.89 5.23
C ASP A 31 18.47 7.86 3.72
N ASP A 32 19.11 8.80 3.00
CA ASP A 32 19.02 8.92 1.55
C ASP A 32 19.51 7.66 0.81
N ALA A 33 20.47 6.94 1.39
CA ALA A 33 21.00 5.70 0.79
C ALA A 33 20.01 4.54 0.94
N ALA A 34 19.27 4.46 2.06
CA ALA A 34 18.16 3.53 2.18
C ALA A 34 17.04 3.85 1.18
N LEU A 35 16.68 5.14 1.04
CA LEU A 35 15.66 5.57 0.09
C LEU A 35 16.03 5.21 -1.37
N ALA A 36 17.26 5.49 -1.77
CA ALA A 36 17.75 5.18 -3.12
C ALA A 36 17.65 3.67 -3.44
N ARG A 37 18.09 2.82 -2.51
CA ARG A 37 18.01 1.36 -2.66
C ARG A 37 16.57 0.86 -2.76
N CYS A 38 15.68 1.34 -1.88
CA CYS A 38 14.26 0.98 -1.96
C CYS A 38 13.63 1.40 -3.29
N ARG A 39 14.00 2.56 -3.83
CA ARG A 39 13.47 3.04 -5.11
C ARG A 39 13.97 2.19 -6.28
N GLU A 40 15.26 1.85 -6.29
CA GLU A 40 15.85 0.98 -7.30
C GLU A 40 15.17 -0.40 -7.33
N GLU A 41 14.96 -1.00 -6.16
CA GLU A 41 14.26 -2.27 -6.03
C GLU A 41 12.82 -2.17 -6.55
N PHE A 42 12.08 -1.14 -6.13
CA PHE A 42 10.70 -0.91 -6.57
C PHE A 42 10.61 -0.77 -8.10
N ASP A 43 11.50 0.03 -8.70
CA ASP A 43 11.51 0.24 -10.14
C ASP A 43 11.89 -1.04 -10.89
N ARG A 44 12.82 -1.86 -10.35
CA ARG A 44 13.15 -3.17 -10.89
C ARG A 44 11.94 -4.11 -10.88
N VAL A 45 11.28 -4.27 -9.73
CA VAL A 45 10.11 -5.14 -9.59
C VAL A 45 8.94 -4.66 -10.45
N ARG A 46 8.69 -3.35 -10.53
CA ARG A 46 7.64 -2.80 -11.40
C ARG A 46 7.91 -3.01 -12.89
N ARG A 47 9.18 -2.99 -13.32
CA ARG A 47 9.54 -3.31 -14.71
C ARG A 47 9.31 -4.80 -15.01
N GLU A 48 9.67 -5.67 -14.07
CA GLU A 48 9.45 -7.13 -14.19
C GLU A 48 7.97 -7.50 -14.14
N GLN A 49 7.18 -6.82 -13.29
CA GLN A 49 5.76 -7.06 -13.07
C GLN A 49 4.96 -5.75 -13.17
N PRO A 50 4.73 -5.25 -14.40
CA PRO A 50 3.96 -4.04 -14.61
C PRO A 50 2.51 -4.27 -14.16
N TYR A 51 1.92 -3.26 -13.52
CA TYR A 51 0.50 -3.31 -13.17
C TYR A 51 -0.35 -3.30 -14.44
N VAL A 52 -1.20 -4.30 -14.56
CA VAL A 52 -2.27 -4.34 -15.55
C VAL A 52 -3.58 -4.07 -14.81
N CYS A 53 -4.32 -3.07 -15.25
CA CYS A 53 -5.63 -2.78 -14.68
C CYS A 53 -6.52 -4.03 -14.85
N PRO A 54 -7.07 -4.61 -13.76
CA PRO A 54 -7.91 -5.79 -13.86
C PRO A 54 -9.32 -5.45 -14.38
N ILE A 55 -9.67 -4.16 -14.44
CA ILE A 55 -10.95 -3.68 -14.94
C ILE A 55 -10.86 -3.55 -16.46
N PRO A 56 -11.73 -4.23 -17.23
CA PRO A 56 -11.75 -4.11 -18.68
C PRO A 56 -11.95 -2.66 -19.15
N ALA A 57 -11.38 -2.33 -20.30
CA ALA A 57 -11.54 -1.01 -20.90
C ALA A 57 -13.03 -0.70 -21.15
N GLY A 58 -13.46 0.51 -20.76
CA GLY A 58 -14.83 0.98 -20.97
C GLY A 58 -15.85 0.60 -19.89
N VAL A 59 -15.46 -0.17 -18.86
CA VAL A 59 -16.33 -0.42 -17.71
C VAL A 59 -16.39 0.83 -16.82
N GLN A 60 -17.58 1.40 -16.68
CA GLN A 60 -17.85 2.48 -15.75
C GLN A 60 -18.56 1.92 -14.51
N PRO A 61 -18.21 2.38 -13.29
CA PRO A 61 -18.92 1.98 -12.09
C PRO A 61 -20.39 2.37 -12.19
N SER A 62 -21.29 1.48 -11.79
CA SER A 62 -22.72 1.77 -11.72
C SER A 62 -22.98 2.95 -10.78
N THR A 63 -23.84 3.88 -11.17
CA THR A 63 -24.30 4.94 -10.27
C THR A 63 -25.02 4.29 -9.08
N LEU A 64 -24.61 4.65 -7.86
CA LEU A 64 -25.33 4.27 -6.65
C LEU A 64 -26.77 4.76 -6.79
N ALA A 65 -27.75 3.85 -6.77
CA ALA A 65 -29.15 4.23 -6.69
C ALA A 65 -29.35 5.02 -5.38
N SER A 66 -29.75 6.29 -5.53
CA SER A 66 -30.09 7.18 -4.41
C SER A 66 -31.38 6.76 -3.73
#